data_AF-F2JJ43-F1
#
_entry.id   AF-F2JJ43-F1
#
_cell.length_a   1.000
_cell.length_b   1.000
_cell.length_c   1.000
_cell.angle_alpha   90.00
_cell.angle_beta   90.00
_cell.angle_gamma   90.00
#
_symmetry.space_group_name_H-M   'P 1'
#
loop_
_entity.id
_entity.type
_entity.pdbx_description
1 polymer ?
#
loop_
_entity_poly.entity_id
_entity_poly.type
_entity_poly.pdbx_seq_one_letter_code
_entity_poly.pdbx_strand_id
1 'polypeptide(L)'
;MKREAIEKVVRHGVEMGIISSKDFSIPEEERIEEIVTIIQNNIEEEKGKTIAALRYDLGEFIRGIENDTKQDDVTGESRGLTLGEAINIILHEYWTTQGLIDEILSE
;
A
#
# COMPACT_ATOMS: atom_id res chain seq x y z
N MET A 1 1.11 -2.14 10.16
CA MET A 1 0.79 -2.45 11.57
C MET A 1 2.08 -2.78 12.31
N LYS A 2 2.34 -2.09 13.42
CA LYS A 2 3.53 -2.31 14.26
C LYS A 2 3.54 -3.69 14.92
N ARG A 3 4.72 -4.28 15.03
CA ARG A 3 4.97 -5.58 15.68
C ARG A 3 4.32 -5.71 17.07
N GLU A 4 4.40 -4.67 17.91
CA GLU A 4 3.78 -4.67 19.24
C GLU A 4 2.26 -4.89 19.20
N ALA A 5 1.58 -4.40 18.16
CA ALA A 5 0.15 -4.62 17.99
C ALA A 5 -0.14 -6.07 17.58
N ILE A 6 0.71 -6.66 16.72
CA ILE A 6 0.62 -8.08 16.34
C ILE A 6 0.80 -8.95 17.57
N GLU A 7 1.83 -8.69 18.38
CA GLU A 7 2.08 -9.44 19.63
C GLU A 7 0.88 -9.38 20.58
N LYS A 8 0.27 -8.20 20.77
CA LYS A 8 -0.94 -8.06 21.60
C LYS A 8 -2.11 -8.89 21.06
N VAL A 9 -2.35 -8.87 19.76
CA VAL A 9 -3.44 -9.65 19.13
C VAL A 9 -3.17 -11.15 19.26
N VAL A 10 -1.94 -11.60 19.01
CA VAL A 10 -1.56 -13.01 19.12
C VAL A 10 -1.70 -13.50 20.56
N ARG A 11 -1.20 -12.74 21.55
CA ARG A 11 -1.34 -13.11 22.97
C ARG A 11 -2.80 -13.17 23.40
N HIS A 12 -3.61 -12.20 22.98
CA HIS A 12 -5.04 -12.25 23.26
C HIS A 12 -5.72 -13.48 22.61
N GLY A 13 -5.32 -13.84 21.39
CA GLY A 13 -5.80 -15.04 20.72
C GLY A 13 -5.42 -16.34 21.44
N VAL A 14 -4.23 -16.39 22.06
CA VAL A 14 -3.79 -17.50 22.91
C VAL A 14 -4.61 -17.56 24.20
N GLU A 15 -4.81 -16.42 24.89
CA GLU A 15 -5.63 -16.32 26.11
C GLU A 15 -7.08 -16.80 25.86
N MET A 16 -7.63 -16.45 24.70
CA MET A 16 -8.97 -16.87 24.28
C MET A 16 -9.05 -18.33 23.80
N GLY A 17 -7.92 -19.04 23.70
CA GLY A 17 -7.85 -20.40 23.16
C GLY A 17 -8.15 -20.50 21.66
N ILE A 18 -8.11 -19.38 20.93
CA ILE A 18 -8.24 -19.34 19.46
C ILE A 18 -6.97 -19.86 18.80
N ILE A 19 -5.82 -19.49 19.38
CA ILE A 19 -4.50 -19.92 18.92
C ILE A 19 -3.98 -20.96 19.90
N SER A 20 -3.74 -22.19 19.44
CA SER A 20 -3.04 -23.19 20.27
C SER A 20 -1.56 -22.84 20.34
N SER A 21 -1.05 -22.72 21.56
CA SER A 21 0.36 -22.52 21.88
C SER A 21 0.97 -23.66 22.70
N LYS A 22 0.14 -24.59 23.22
CA LYS A 22 0.54 -25.57 24.26
C LYS A 22 0.69 -27.00 23.75
N ASP A 23 0.21 -27.30 22.55
CA ASP A 23 0.24 -28.65 21.96
C ASP A 23 1.50 -28.91 21.12
N PHE A 24 2.56 -28.13 21.33
CA PHE A 24 3.78 -28.16 20.52
C PHE A 24 4.99 -28.61 21.35
N SER A 25 5.98 -29.20 20.68
CA SER A 25 7.26 -29.63 21.27
C SER A 25 8.24 -28.47 21.53
N ILE A 26 7.79 -27.23 21.32
CA ILE A 26 8.58 -26.01 21.56
C ILE A 26 7.93 -25.17 22.66
N PRO A 27 8.71 -24.34 23.38
CA PRO A 27 8.16 -23.42 24.36
C PRO A 27 7.07 -22.50 23.77
N GLU A 28 6.04 -22.24 24.56
CA GLU A 28 4.90 -21.38 24.16
C GLU A 28 5.35 -20.00 23.67
N GLU A 29 6.37 -19.41 24.30
CA GLU A 29 6.90 -18.11 23.90
C GLU A 29 7.62 -18.14 22.54
N GLU A 30 8.37 -19.21 22.24
CA GLU A 30 8.98 -19.42 20.92
C GLU A 30 7.91 -19.62 19.84
N ARG A 31 6.80 -20.27 20.20
CA ARG A 31 5.66 -20.46 19.29
C ARG A 31 4.95 -19.13 18.99
N ILE A 32 4.73 -18.30 20.00
CA ILE A 32 4.16 -16.96 19.84
C ILE A 32 5.04 -16.11 18.92
N GLU A 33 6.35 -16.15 19.13
CA GLU A 33 7.34 -15.44 18.30
C GLU A 33 7.30 -15.86 16.82
N GLU A 34 7.19 -17.17 16.56
CA GLU A 34 7.04 -17.72 15.20
C GLU A 34 5.77 -17.18 14.53
N ILE A 35 4.64 -17.21 15.24
CA ILE A 35 3.34 -16.75 14.73
C ILE A 35 3.38 -15.24 14.43
N VAL A 36 3.93 -14.44 15.35
CA VAL A 36 4.09 -12.99 15.16
C VAL A 36 4.93 -12.71 13.92
N THR A 37 6.03 -13.45 13.74
CA THR A 37 6.93 -13.29 12.58
C THR A 37 6.23 -13.64 11.27
N ILE A 38 5.46 -14.72 11.23
CA ILE A 38 4.68 -15.10 10.04
C ILE A 38 3.67 -14.01 9.68
N ILE A 39 2.93 -13.50 10.68
CA ILE A 39 1.94 -12.43 10.46
C ILE A 39 2.63 -11.15 9.96
N GLN A 40 3.76 -10.75 10.58
CA GLN A 40 4.51 -9.58 10.14
C GLN A 40 4.99 -9.73 8.69
N ASN A 41 5.57 -10.88 8.33
CA ASN A 41 6.05 -11.11 6.97
C ASN A 41 4.92 -11.04 5.94
N ASN A 42 3.74 -11.61 6.25
CA ASN A 42 2.58 -11.52 5.37
C ASN A 42 2.08 -10.07 5.21
N ILE A 43 2.10 -9.27 6.28
CA ILE A 43 1.74 -7.85 6.21
C ILE A 43 2.72 -7.11 5.30
N GLU A 44 4.03 -7.33 5.44
CA GLU A 44 5.05 -6.71 4.58
C GLU A 44 4.91 -7.15 3.11
N GLU A 45 4.58 -8.41 2.86
CA GLU A 45 4.31 -8.91 1.51
C GLU A 45 3.11 -8.18 0.87
N GLU A 46 1.99 -8.06 1.60
CA GLU A 46 0.78 -7.39 1.10
C GLU A 46 0.99 -5.88 0.88
N LYS A 47 1.77 -5.22 1.76
CA LYS A 47 2.22 -3.84 1.53
C LYS A 47 3.02 -3.73 0.23
N GLY A 48 3.97 -4.66 0.03
CA GLY A 48 4.78 -4.71 -1.19
C GLY A 48 3.94 -4.86 -2.46
N LYS A 49 2.94 -5.75 -2.44
CA LYS A 49 1.99 -5.92 -3.55
C LYS A 49 1.18 -4.65 -3.82
N THR A 50 0.68 -4.00 -2.77
CA THR A 50 -0.10 -2.76 -2.89
C THR A 50 0.74 -1.63 -3.48
N ILE A 51 1.98 -1.45 -3.02
CA ILE A 51 2.90 -0.46 -3.57
C ILE A 51 3.23 -0.74 -5.05
N ALA A 52 3.41 -2.01 -5.40
CA ALA A 52 3.64 -2.40 -6.79
C ALA A 52 2.44 -2.06 -7.69
N ALA A 53 1.22 -2.31 -7.23
CA ALA A 53 -0.01 -1.95 -7.93
C ALA A 53 -0.11 -0.43 -8.14
N LEU A 54 0.10 0.37 -7.09
CA LEU A 54 0.09 1.84 -7.20
C LEU A 54 1.09 2.36 -8.24
N ARG A 55 2.31 1.81 -8.28
CA ARG A 55 3.32 2.20 -9.27
C ARG A 55 2.94 1.78 -10.69
N TYR A 56 2.31 0.63 -10.84
CA TYR A 56 1.82 0.16 -12.13
C TYR A 56 0.72 1.09 -12.65
N ASP A 57 -0.26 1.41 -11.81
CA ASP A 57 -1.39 2.28 -12.15
C ASP A 57 -0.91 3.70 -12.52
N LEU A 58 0.07 4.25 -11.78
CA LEU A 58 0.71 5.52 -12.14
C LEU A 58 1.39 5.44 -13.52
N GLY A 59 2.04 4.32 -13.83
CA GLY A 59 2.65 4.08 -15.14
C GLY A 59 1.62 4.06 -16.28
N GLU A 60 0.48 3.40 -16.07
CA GLU A 60 -0.63 3.36 -17.03
C GLU A 60 -1.29 4.74 -17.19
N PHE A 61 -1.48 5.48 -16.09
CA PHE A 61 -1.97 6.85 -16.11
C PHE A 61 -1.07 7.74 -16.98
N ILE A 62 0.25 7.73 -16.74
CA ILE A 62 1.21 8.54 -17.51
C ILE A 62 1.15 8.21 -19.01
N ARG A 63 0.98 6.93 -19.38
CA ARG A 63 0.83 6.52 -20.78
C ARG A 63 -0.47 7.05 -21.41
N GLY A 64 -1.55 7.15 -20.63
CA GLY A 64 -2.84 7.66 -21.10
C GLY A 64 -2.85 9.15 -21.44
N ILE A 65 -2.02 9.95 -20.77
CA ILE A 65 -2.02 11.42 -20.86
C ILE A 65 -1.81 11.97 -22.27
N GLU A 66 -1.11 11.25 -23.15
CA GLU A 66 -0.90 11.72 -24.53
C GLU A 66 -2.22 11.87 -25.32
N ASN A 67 -3.27 11.15 -24.91
CA ASN A 67 -4.59 11.17 -25.53
C ASN A 67 -5.57 12.12 -24.81
N ASP A 68 -5.13 12.75 -23.72
CA ASP A 68 -5.98 13.64 -22.95
C ASP A 68 -6.18 14.98 -23.65
N THR A 69 -7.39 15.51 -23.46
CA THR A 69 -7.79 16.80 -24.01
C THR A 69 -8.36 17.66 -22.91
N LYS A 70 -8.24 18.97 -23.09
CA LYS A 70 -8.78 19.99 -22.20
C LYS A 70 -9.68 20.92 -22.99
N GLN A 71 -10.79 21.31 -22.37
CA GLN A 71 -11.70 22.30 -22.93
C GLN A 71 -11.11 23.70 -22.74
N ASP A 72 -11.14 24.51 -23.79
CA ASP A 72 -10.80 25.93 -23.71
C ASP A 72 -11.97 26.70 -23.08
N ASP A 73 -11.69 27.42 -22.00
CA ASP A 73 -12.73 28.13 -21.23
C ASP A 73 -13.34 29.32 -21.99
N VAL A 74 -12.69 29.79 -23.07
CA VAL A 74 -13.12 30.94 -23.88
C VAL A 74 -13.90 30.47 -25.10
N THR A 75 -13.40 29.49 -25.84
CA THR A 75 -14.03 29.01 -27.08
C THR A 75 -14.96 27.81 -26.86
N GLY A 76 -14.80 27.10 -25.75
CA GLY A 76 -15.50 25.85 -25.46
C GLY A 76 -15.01 24.65 -26.28
N GLU A 77 -13.98 24.83 -27.11
CA GLU A 77 -13.44 23.77 -27.97
C GLU A 77 -12.51 22.84 -27.19
N SER A 78 -12.49 21.56 -27.55
CA SER A 78 -11.54 20.60 -26.98
C SER A 78 -10.22 20.64 -27.75
N ARG A 79 -9.11 20.76 -27.03
CA ARG A 79 -7.75 20.69 -27.58
C ARG A 79 -6.88 19.71 -26.81
N GLY A 80 -5.83 19.22 -27.46
CA GLY A 80 -4.77 18.47 -26.76
C GLY A 80 -4.12 19.31 -25.66
N LEU A 81 -3.56 18.61 -24.68
CA LEU A 81 -2.75 19.24 -23.63
C LEU A 81 -1.47 19.86 -24.22
N THR A 82 -1.06 20.99 -23.66
CA THR A 82 0.32 21.47 -23.86
C THR A 82 1.28 20.61 -23.04
N LEU A 83 2.57 20.61 -23.42
CA LEU A 83 3.60 19.88 -22.66
C LEU A 83 3.64 20.30 -21.18
N GLY A 84 3.49 21.60 -20.90
CA GLY A 84 3.46 22.11 -19.52
C GLY A 84 2.25 21.61 -18.72
N GLU A 85 1.06 21.56 -19.34
CA GLU A 85 -0.14 21.02 -18.70
C GLU A 85 0.01 19.52 -18.42
N ALA A 86 0.51 18.75 -19.38
CA ALA A 86 0.78 17.32 -19.20
C ALA A 86 1.79 17.07 -18.06
N ILE A 87 2.90 17.82 -18.03
CA ILE A 87 3.90 17.71 -16.95
C ILE A 87 3.28 18.01 -15.58
N ASN A 88 2.45 19.04 -15.46
CA ASN A 88 1.81 19.39 -14.19
C ASN A 88 0.87 18.29 -13.69
N ILE A 89 0.09 17.68 -14.60
CA ILE A 89 -0.80 16.56 -14.28
C ILE A 89 0.02 15.34 -13.82
N ILE A 90 1.08 14.99 -14.56
CA ILE A 90 2.00 13.88 -14.20
C ILE A 90 2.60 14.09 -12.81
N LEU A 91 3.12 15.28 -12.54
CA LEU A 91 3.76 15.59 -11.26
C LEU A 91 2.76 15.55 -10.12
N HIS A 92 1.53 16.03 -10.33
CA HIS A 92 0.48 15.93 -9.33
C HIS A 92 0.19 14.46 -8.98
N GLU A 93 -0.06 13.62 -9.98
CA GLU A 93 -0.38 12.20 -9.77
C GLU A 93 0.80 11.44 -9.14
N TYR A 94 2.03 11.77 -9.54
CA TYR A 94 3.24 11.23 -8.94
C TYR A 94 3.29 11.51 -7.43
N TRP A 95 3.11 12.77 -7.01
CA TRP A 95 3.18 13.13 -5.60
C TRP A 95 2.03 12.56 -4.77
N THR A 96 0.83 12.50 -5.34
CA THR A 96 -0.32 11.81 -4.73
C THR A 96 0.01 10.34 -4.49
N THR A 97 0.55 9.66 -5.51
CA THR A 97 0.95 8.25 -5.40
C THR A 97 2.06 8.05 -4.37
N GLN A 98 3.07 8.93 -4.32
CA GLN A 98 4.12 8.86 -3.29
C GLN A 98 3.55 9.05 -1.89
N GLY A 99 2.61 9.98 -1.70
CA GLY A 99 1.95 10.18 -0.41
C GLY A 99 1.24 8.93 0.09
N LEU A 100 0.54 8.21 -0.80
CA LEU A 100 -0.10 6.94 -0.46
C LEU A 100 0.91 5.84 -0.11
N ILE A 101 2.03 5.76 -0.84
CA ILE A 101 3.12 4.82 -0.53
C ILE A 101 3.72 5.12 0.85
N ASP A 102 3.95 6.38 1.17
CA ASP A 102 4.49 6.81 2.46
C ASP A 102 3.54 6.44 3.61
N GLU A 103 2.22 6.61 3.42
CA GLU A 103 1.20 6.18 4.37
C GLU A 103 1.31 4.68 4.65
N ILE A 104 1.32 3.84 3.60
CA ILE A 104 1.45 2.37 3.72
C ILE A 104 2.74 1.95 4.45
N LEU A 105 3.86 2.63 4.15
CA LEU A 105 5.15 2.34 4.79
C LEU A 105 5.19 2.79 6.26
N SER A 106 4.43 3.82 6.62
CA SER A 106 4.39 4.35 7.99
C SER A 106 3.53 3.54 8.98
N GLU A 107 2.60 2.72 8.48
CA GLU A 107 1.68 1.89 9.29
C GLU A 107 2.30 0.65 9.94
#